data_AF-A0A1G3BFX0-F1
#
_entry.id   AF-A0A1G3BFX0-F1
#
_cell.length_a   1.000
_cell.length_b   1.000
_cell.length_c   1.000
_cell.angle_alpha   90.00
_cell.angle_beta   90.00
_cell.angle_gamma   90.00
#
_symmetry.space_group_name_H-M   'P 1'
#
loop_
_entity.id
_entity.type
_entity.pdbx_description
1 polymer ?
#
loop_
_entity_poly.entity_id
_entity_poly.type
_entity_poly.pdbx_seq_one_letter_code
_entity_poly.pdbx_strand_id
1 'polypeptide(L)'
;MLSKFRLWCLLCMLVFIASCAGSSPYMKRTETLMSPTGDKALVRFMRPSRGPNFNMLDGEKVIGHSVAKSQFDYFANPGKHLFIATAENKAFLEAELEAGKTYYIITRIYMGAWTGRVAFVSVNKGSEFWDKVNEYESTLKKLEPDMASLKSWEEQNKRFKKSFLIMNQYGRININGPN
;
A
#
# COMPACT_ATOMS: atom_id res chain seq x y z
N MET A 1 -1.81 25.66 45.07
CA MET A 1 -0.73 25.30 44.13
C MET A 1 -1.00 24.00 43.35
N LEU A 2 -1.78 23.04 43.86
CA LEU A 2 -2.17 21.81 43.14
C LEU A 2 -3.01 22.03 41.85
N SER A 3 -3.82 23.08 41.75
CA SER A 3 -4.69 23.29 40.56
C SER A 3 -3.92 23.70 39.31
N LYS A 4 -2.83 24.48 39.46
CA LYS A 4 -1.97 24.89 38.35
C LYS A 4 -1.17 23.71 37.79
N PHE A 5 -0.74 22.78 38.65
CA PHE A 5 -0.05 21.56 38.25
C PHE A 5 -0.99 20.58 37.53
N ARG A 6 -2.24 20.45 38.01
CA ARG A 6 -3.29 19.64 37.34
C ARG A 6 -3.69 20.22 35.98
N LEU A 7 -3.78 21.54 35.85
CA LEU A 7 -4.07 22.21 34.57
C LEU A 7 -2.91 22.03 33.57
N TRP A 8 -1.66 22.06 34.05
CA TRP A 8 -0.47 21.84 33.20
C TRP A 8 -0.33 20.37 32.79
N CYS A 9 -0.63 19.41 33.68
CA CYS A 9 -0.70 17.99 33.32
C CYS A 9 -1.79 17.70 32.28
N LEU A 10 -2.98 18.31 32.39
CA LEU A 10 -4.05 18.18 31.39
C LEU A 10 -3.65 18.80 30.04
N LEU A 11 -2.93 19.92 30.04
CA LEU A 11 -2.42 20.55 28.83
C LEU A 11 -1.34 19.69 28.14
N CYS A 12 -0.43 19.07 28.92
CA CYS A 12 0.56 18.13 28.39
C CYS A 12 -0.07 16.83 27.87
N MET A 13 -1.13 16.32 28.50
CA MET A 13 -1.84 15.11 28.06
C MET A 13 -2.60 15.35 26.74
N LEU A 14 -3.08 16.57 26.49
CA LEU A 14 -3.71 16.98 25.22
C LEU A 14 -2.72 17.03 24.04
N VAL A 15 -1.42 17.25 24.27
CA VAL A 15 -0.39 17.27 23.21
C VAL A 15 -0.09 15.86 22.67
N PHE A 16 -0.32 14.81 23.46
CA PHE A 16 -0.04 13.42 23.04
C PHE A 16 -1.14 12.76 22.21
N ILE A 17 -2.32 13.36 22.08
CA ILE A 17 -3.48 12.71 21.42
C ILE A 17 -3.49 12.92 19.89
N ALA A 18 -2.60 13.75 19.33
CA ALA A 18 -2.60 14.10 17.90
C ALA A 18 -1.67 13.23 17.02
N SER A 19 -1.08 12.15 17.54
CA SER A 19 -0.09 11.36 16.79
C SER A 19 -0.61 9.96 16.44
N CYS A 20 -1.51 9.88 15.47
CA CYS A 20 -1.63 8.69 14.62
C CYS A 20 -2.39 8.99 13.32
N ALA A 21 -2.08 10.11 12.67
CA ALA A 21 -2.46 10.31 11.28
C ALA A 21 -1.35 9.71 10.42
N GLY A 22 -1.53 8.48 9.94
CA GLY A 22 -0.64 7.89 8.95
C GLY A 22 -0.54 8.83 7.75
N SER A 23 0.62 9.46 7.57
CA SER A 23 0.95 10.32 6.44
C SER A 23 2.20 9.77 5.77
N SER A 24 2.34 10.03 4.47
CA SER A 24 3.52 9.64 3.70
C SER A 24 3.93 10.83 2.85
N PRO A 25 5.23 11.19 2.78
CA PRO A 25 5.68 12.26 1.89
C PRO A 25 5.52 11.89 0.41
N TYR A 26 5.26 10.62 0.10
CA TYR A 26 5.11 10.10 -1.26
C TYR A 26 3.66 10.00 -1.73
N MET A 27 2.69 10.38 -0.88
CA MET A 27 1.27 10.30 -1.18
C MET A 27 0.62 11.64 -0.81
N LYS A 28 -0.22 12.17 -1.71
CA LYS A 28 -1.03 13.36 -1.44
C LYS A 28 -2.51 13.00 -1.38
N ARG A 29 -3.30 13.82 -0.69
CA ARG A 29 -4.75 13.65 -0.63
C ARG A 29 -5.36 13.95 -2.00
N THR A 30 -6.32 13.13 -2.39
CA THR A 30 -7.25 13.41 -3.50
C THR A 30 -8.68 13.27 -3.00
N GLU A 31 -9.62 13.94 -3.65
CA GLU A 31 -11.05 13.84 -3.33
C GLU A 31 -11.77 12.81 -4.21
N THR A 32 -11.14 12.41 -5.33
CA THR A 32 -11.76 11.56 -6.34
C THR A 32 -11.05 10.22 -6.50
N LEU A 33 -11.84 9.18 -6.72
CA LEU A 33 -11.37 7.89 -7.21
C LEU A 33 -11.35 7.92 -8.74
N MET A 34 -10.40 7.20 -9.34
CA MET A 34 -10.30 7.11 -10.78
C MET A 34 -11.35 6.16 -11.33
N SER A 35 -11.80 6.43 -12.55
CA SER A 35 -12.64 5.51 -13.33
C SER A 35 -11.76 4.69 -14.27
N PRO A 36 -12.11 3.42 -14.56
CA PRO A 36 -11.35 2.63 -15.52
C PRO A 36 -11.39 3.30 -16.91
N THR A 37 -10.25 3.33 -17.58
CA THR A 37 -10.16 3.76 -18.98
C THR A 37 -10.20 2.54 -19.89
N GLY A 38 -10.70 2.69 -21.12
CA GLY A 38 -10.86 1.56 -22.05
C GLY A 38 -9.53 0.88 -22.45
N ASP A 39 -8.40 1.56 -22.29
CA ASP A 39 -7.07 1.12 -22.69
C ASP A 39 -6.21 0.55 -21.54
N LYS A 40 -6.63 0.72 -20.28
CA LYS A 40 -5.85 0.32 -19.10
C LYS A 40 -6.70 -0.45 -18.09
N ALA A 41 -6.02 -1.22 -17.25
CA ALA A 41 -6.63 -1.80 -16.06
C ALA A 41 -6.53 -0.79 -14.90
N LEU A 42 -7.60 -0.66 -14.13
CA LEU A 42 -7.59 0.11 -12.89
C LEU A 42 -7.41 -0.84 -11.71
N VAL A 43 -6.35 -0.64 -10.92
CA VAL A 43 -6.11 -1.43 -9.70
C VAL A 43 -6.25 -0.52 -8.49
N ARG A 44 -7.23 -0.82 -7.63
CA ARG A 44 -7.51 -0.10 -6.40
C ARG A 44 -6.92 -0.84 -5.22
N PHE A 45 -5.90 -0.25 -4.60
CA PHE A 45 -5.29 -0.77 -3.39
C PHE A 45 -5.97 -0.15 -2.17
N MET A 46 -6.55 -0.99 -1.31
CA MET A 46 -7.28 -0.55 -0.13
C MET A 46 -6.58 -1.04 1.14
N ARG A 47 -6.40 -0.14 2.12
CA ARG A 47 -5.81 -0.48 3.42
C ARG A 47 -6.73 -0.09 4.58
N PRO A 48 -7.62 -1.00 5.00
CA PRO A 48 -8.44 -0.79 6.20
C PRO A 48 -7.65 -0.95 7.50
N SER A 49 -6.46 -1.56 7.46
CA SER A 49 -5.60 -1.75 8.65
C SER A 49 -4.90 -0.47 9.09
N ARG A 50 -4.56 -0.40 10.39
CA ARG A 50 -3.64 0.61 10.96
C ARG A 50 -2.22 0.05 10.99
N GLY A 51 -1.21 0.87 11.26
CA GLY A 51 0.20 0.46 11.39
C GLY A 51 1.13 1.26 10.48
N PRO A 52 2.43 0.91 10.41
CA PRO A 52 3.41 1.65 9.62
C PRO A 52 3.11 1.59 8.11
N ASN A 53 3.55 2.59 7.37
CA ASN A 53 3.44 2.62 5.90
C ASN A 53 4.46 1.68 5.27
N PHE A 54 4.15 1.18 4.08
CA PHE A 54 5.06 0.32 3.34
C PHE A 54 4.97 0.58 1.83
N ASN A 55 6.04 0.21 1.13
CA ASN A 55 6.19 0.51 -0.30
C ASN A 55 5.42 -0.51 -1.12
N MET A 56 4.83 -0.03 -2.21
CA MET A 56 4.10 -0.82 -3.19
C MET A 56 4.82 -0.71 -4.53
N LEU A 57 5.05 -1.85 -5.17
CA LEU A 57 5.68 -1.93 -6.48
C LEU A 57 4.84 -2.78 -7.44
N ASP A 58 5.02 -2.50 -8.72
CA ASP A 58 4.57 -3.29 -9.86
C ASP A 58 5.82 -3.68 -10.66
N GLY A 59 6.28 -4.91 -10.47
CA GLY A 59 7.62 -5.34 -10.87
C GLY A 59 8.70 -4.45 -10.24
N GLU A 60 9.42 -3.70 -11.08
CA GLU A 60 10.46 -2.77 -10.64
C GLU A 60 9.97 -1.34 -10.44
N LYS A 61 8.73 -1.03 -10.84
CA LYS A 61 8.17 0.31 -10.78
C LYS A 61 7.56 0.56 -9.40
N VAL A 62 7.94 1.64 -8.75
CA VAL A 62 7.28 2.05 -7.51
C VAL A 62 5.95 2.70 -7.86
N ILE A 63 4.86 2.19 -7.28
CA ILE A 63 3.50 2.64 -7.59
C ILE A 63 2.88 3.46 -6.45
N GLY A 64 3.49 3.47 -5.27
CA GLY A 64 3.05 4.29 -4.14
C GLY A 64 3.43 3.72 -2.79
N HIS A 65 2.92 4.35 -1.73
CA HIS A 65 2.97 3.84 -0.37
C HIS A 65 1.57 3.39 0.05
N SER A 66 1.47 2.21 0.65
CA SER A 66 0.27 1.81 1.35
C SER A 66 0.22 2.51 2.71
N VAL A 67 -0.66 3.50 2.84
CA VAL A 67 -0.83 4.29 4.06
C VAL A 67 -1.98 3.74 4.90
N ALA A 68 -1.87 3.84 6.22
CA ALA A 68 -2.91 3.37 7.13
C ALA A 68 -4.26 4.08 6.89
N LYS A 69 -5.35 3.30 6.88
CA LYS A 69 -6.73 3.81 6.71
C LYS A 69 -6.92 4.63 5.42
N SER A 70 -6.26 4.22 4.33
CA SER A 70 -6.35 4.87 3.03
C SER A 70 -6.47 3.89 1.87
N GLN A 71 -6.75 4.43 0.70
CA GLN A 71 -6.75 3.75 -0.58
C GLN A 71 -6.11 4.64 -1.65
N PHE A 72 -5.61 4.02 -2.71
CA PHE A 72 -5.16 4.73 -3.90
C PHE A 72 -5.37 3.86 -5.14
N ASP A 73 -5.47 4.52 -6.27
CA ASP A 73 -5.70 3.90 -7.56
C ASP A 73 -4.43 3.90 -8.41
N TYR A 74 -4.25 2.84 -9.19
CA TYR A 74 -3.13 2.65 -10.10
C TYR A 74 -3.62 2.21 -11.47
N PHE A 75 -3.30 2.97 -12.51
CA PHE A 75 -3.50 2.54 -13.89
C PHE A 75 -2.35 1.63 -14.33
N ALA A 76 -2.68 0.35 -14.54
CA ALA A 76 -1.79 -0.67 -15.05
C ALA A 76 -2.05 -0.91 -16.55
N ASN A 77 -1.00 -1.26 -17.28
CA ASN A 77 -1.21 -1.77 -18.64
C ASN A 77 -1.92 -3.12 -18.57
N PRO A 78 -2.65 -3.55 -19.61
CA PRO A 78 -3.15 -4.92 -19.67
C PRO A 78 -1.99 -5.92 -19.74
N GLY A 79 -2.16 -7.10 -19.13
CA GLY A 79 -1.19 -8.20 -19.13
C GLY A 79 -0.77 -8.65 -17.73
N LYS A 80 0.40 -9.27 -17.64
CA LYS A 80 0.92 -9.85 -16.39
C LYS A 80 1.61 -8.79 -15.54
N HIS A 81 1.24 -8.77 -14.27
CA HIS A 81 1.77 -7.88 -13.24
C HIS A 81 2.24 -8.70 -12.03
N LEU A 82 3.31 -8.22 -11.39
CA LEU A 82 3.79 -8.74 -10.12
C LEU A 82 3.77 -7.61 -9.11
N PHE A 83 2.70 -7.56 -8.31
CA PHE A 83 2.60 -6.60 -7.22
C PHE A 83 3.44 -7.05 -6.04
N ILE A 84 4.22 -6.13 -5.48
CA ILE A 84 5.12 -6.40 -4.36
C ILE A 84 4.87 -5.37 -3.27
N ALA A 85 4.70 -5.83 -2.03
CA ALA A 85 4.76 -4.99 -0.84
C ALA A 85 6.01 -5.35 -0.03
N THR A 86 6.74 -4.35 0.45
CA THR A 86 7.93 -4.56 1.27
C THR A 86 7.84 -3.88 2.62
N ALA A 87 7.96 -4.68 3.68
CA ALA A 87 8.10 -4.25 5.07
C ALA A 87 9.14 -5.18 5.75
N GLU A 88 8.83 -5.75 6.92
CA GLU A 88 9.68 -6.81 7.52
C GLU A 88 9.83 -8.02 6.58
N ASN A 89 8.74 -8.39 5.90
CA ASN A 89 8.73 -9.37 4.83
C ASN A 89 8.45 -8.71 3.48
N LYS A 90 8.58 -9.51 2.42
CA LYS A 90 8.03 -9.22 1.10
C LYS A 90 6.75 -10.02 0.90
N ALA A 91 5.71 -9.38 0.38
CA ALA A 91 4.51 -10.03 -0.11
C ALA A 91 4.45 -9.87 -1.63
N PHE A 92 4.06 -10.93 -2.32
CA PHE A 92 3.98 -10.99 -3.77
C PHE A 92 2.55 -11.34 -4.17
N LEU A 93 2.04 -10.70 -5.21
CA LEU A 93 0.76 -11.02 -5.83
C LEU A 93 0.93 -10.93 -7.35
N GLU A 94 0.84 -12.07 -8.02
CA GLU A 94 0.73 -12.12 -9.47
C GLU A 94 -0.71 -11.83 -9.88
N ALA A 95 -0.88 -11.00 -10.91
CA ALA A 95 -2.17 -10.66 -11.45
C ALA A 95 -2.09 -10.59 -12.99
N GLU A 96 -3.11 -11.09 -13.65
CA GLU A 96 -3.32 -10.90 -15.08
C GLU A 96 -4.49 -9.92 -15.25
N LEU A 97 -4.18 -8.76 -15.84
CA LEU A 97 -5.08 -7.62 -15.89
C LEU A 97 -5.57 -7.39 -17.32
N GLU A 98 -6.89 -7.28 -17.46
CA GLU A 98 -7.54 -6.89 -18.71
C GLU A 98 -7.86 -5.39 -18.75
N ALA A 99 -7.79 -4.80 -19.94
CA ALA A 99 -8.16 -3.41 -20.20
C ALA A 99 -9.63 -3.13 -19.83
N GLY A 100 -9.93 -1.92 -19.34
CA GLY A 100 -11.28 -1.50 -19.00
C GLY A 100 -11.86 -2.13 -17.73
N LYS A 101 -11.13 -3.04 -17.06
CA LYS A 101 -11.57 -3.66 -15.80
C LYS A 101 -10.99 -2.95 -14.58
N THR A 102 -11.74 -3.03 -13.48
CA THR A 102 -11.30 -2.59 -12.15
C THR A 102 -11.03 -3.80 -11.27
N TYR A 103 -9.87 -3.80 -10.62
CA TYR A 103 -9.41 -4.83 -9.70
C TYR A 103 -9.22 -4.24 -8.32
N TYR A 104 -9.49 -5.04 -7.30
CA TYR A 104 -9.46 -4.62 -5.91
C TYR A 104 -8.48 -5.49 -5.14
N ILE A 105 -7.56 -4.85 -4.40
CA ILE A 105 -6.56 -5.54 -3.59
C ILE A 105 -6.57 -4.94 -2.19
N ILE A 106 -6.89 -5.76 -1.19
CA ILE A 106 -6.69 -5.36 0.21
C ILE A 106 -5.23 -5.56 0.58
N THR A 107 -4.65 -4.55 1.23
CA THR A 107 -3.32 -4.64 1.83
C THR A 107 -3.47 -4.73 3.35
N ARG A 108 -2.86 -5.76 3.94
CA ARG A 108 -2.89 -6.03 5.38
C ARG A 108 -1.50 -5.86 5.97
N ILE A 109 -1.46 -5.41 7.21
CA ILE A 109 -0.27 -5.46 8.05
C ILE A 109 -0.61 -6.25 9.32
N TYR A 110 0.33 -7.09 9.73
CA TYR A 110 0.31 -7.90 10.93
C TYR A 110 1.51 -7.51 11.80
N MET A 111 1.44 -7.78 13.10
CA MET A 111 2.60 -7.60 13.96
C MET A 111 3.72 -8.56 13.55
N GLY A 112 4.93 -8.03 13.37
CA GLY A 112 6.17 -8.77 13.18
C GLY A 112 7.05 -8.72 14.44
N ALA A 113 8.27 -9.23 14.31
CA ALA A 113 9.23 -9.27 15.41
C ALA A 113 9.81 -7.87 15.73
N TRP A 114 9.96 -7.03 14.70
CA TRP A 114 10.56 -5.69 14.82
C TRP A 114 9.68 -4.59 14.22
N THR A 115 9.04 -4.86 13.09
CA THR A 115 8.08 -3.97 12.44
C THR A 115 6.81 -4.76 12.05
N GLY A 116 6.07 -4.31 11.02
CA GLY A 116 4.88 -5.01 10.55
C GLY A 116 5.19 -5.94 9.37
N ARG A 117 4.54 -7.11 9.35
CA ARG A 117 4.52 -8.02 8.21
C ARG A 117 3.34 -7.73 7.31
N VAL A 118 3.54 -7.72 6.00
CA VAL A 118 2.53 -7.33 5.01
C VAL A 118 2.01 -8.52 4.22
N ALA A 119 0.77 -8.41 3.74
CA ALA A 119 0.15 -9.36 2.81
C ALA A 119 -0.83 -8.68 1.86
N PHE A 120 -1.02 -9.30 0.70
CA PHE A 120 -2.08 -8.96 -0.24
C PHE A 120 -3.25 -9.92 -0.11
N VAL A 121 -4.46 -9.40 -0.32
CA VAL A 121 -5.67 -10.19 -0.48
C VAL A 121 -6.37 -9.69 -1.74
N SER A 122 -6.44 -10.54 -2.77
CA SER A 122 -7.22 -10.25 -3.97
C SER A 122 -8.70 -10.30 -3.65
N VAL A 123 -9.46 -9.34 -4.18
CA VAL A 123 -10.89 -9.25 -3.94
C VAL A 123 -11.63 -9.55 -5.23
N ASN A 124 -12.24 -10.73 -5.25
CA ASN A 124 -13.09 -11.23 -6.33
C ASN A 124 -14.53 -11.38 -5.84
N LYS A 125 -15.49 -11.53 -6.75
CA LYS A 125 -16.87 -11.87 -6.40
C LYS A 125 -16.90 -13.10 -5.49
N GLY A 126 -17.57 -12.98 -4.34
CA GLY A 126 -17.67 -14.04 -3.33
C GLY A 126 -16.45 -14.22 -2.41
N SER A 127 -15.40 -13.39 -2.56
CA SER A 127 -14.29 -13.36 -1.60
C SER A 127 -14.65 -12.62 -0.30
N GLU A 128 -13.88 -12.85 0.77
CA GLU A 128 -14.09 -12.28 2.11
C GLU A 128 -14.37 -10.76 2.13
N PHE A 129 -13.75 -10.01 1.23
CA PHE A 129 -13.82 -8.54 1.20
C PHE A 129 -14.71 -7.99 0.10
N TRP A 130 -15.37 -8.82 -0.71
CA TRP A 130 -16.19 -8.37 -1.83
C TRP A 130 -17.29 -7.40 -1.38
N ASP A 131 -18.02 -7.76 -0.33
CA ASP A 131 -19.14 -6.95 0.18
C ASP A 131 -18.67 -5.67 0.89
N LYS A 132 -17.36 -5.56 1.19
CA LYS A 132 -16.76 -4.41 1.89
C LYS A 132 -16.15 -3.38 0.94
N VAL A 133 -16.07 -3.68 -0.36
CA VAL A 133 -15.46 -2.77 -1.35
C VAL A 133 -16.11 -1.39 -1.31
N ASN A 134 -17.45 -1.32 -1.37
CA ASN A 134 -18.19 -0.04 -1.36
C ASN A 134 -18.03 0.72 -0.03
N GLU A 135 -17.99 0.00 1.09
CA GLU A 135 -17.71 0.58 2.40
C GLU A 135 -16.30 1.19 2.42
N TYR A 136 -15.30 0.50 1.88
CA TYR A 136 -13.92 0.98 1.84
C TYR A 136 -13.73 2.16 0.88
N GLU A 137 -14.40 2.16 -0.27
CA GLU A 137 -14.38 3.28 -1.21
C GLU A 137 -14.89 4.58 -0.57
N SER A 138 -15.92 4.49 0.27
CA SER A 138 -16.52 5.64 0.95
C SER A 138 -15.73 6.06 2.19
N THR A 139 -15.26 5.10 3.00
CA THR A 139 -14.69 5.38 4.33
C THR A 139 -13.18 5.60 4.35
N LEU A 140 -12.43 5.00 3.41
CA LEU A 140 -10.97 5.15 3.39
C LEU A 140 -10.56 6.49 2.78
N LYS A 141 -9.52 7.09 3.38
CA LYS A 141 -8.89 8.30 2.85
C LYS A 141 -8.40 8.02 1.43
N LYS A 142 -8.78 8.86 0.49
CA LYS A 142 -8.36 8.75 -0.90
C LYS A 142 -7.01 9.47 -1.05
N LEU A 143 -6.02 8.74 -1.52
CA LEU A 143 -4.70 9.24 -1.79
C LEU A 143 -4.34 8.97 -3.24
N GLU A 144 -3.42 9.77 -3.75
CA GLU A 144 -2.75 9.52 -5.01
C GLU A 144 -1.24 9.64 -4.82
N PRO A 145 -0.43 8.88 -5.58
CA PRO A 145 1.01 9.01 -5.50
C PRO A 145 1.48 10.39 -5.93
N ASP A 146 2.35 11.01 -5.13
CA ASP A 146 3.06 12.20 -5.55
C ASP A 146 4.23 11.81 -6.45
N MET A 147 4.02 11.95 -7.76
CA MET A 147 4.98 11.54 -8.78
C MET A 147 6.34 12.24 -8.66
N ALA A 148 6.40 13.46 -8.13
CA ALA A 148 7.67 14.15 -7.91
C ALA A 148 8.46 13.49 -6.78
N SER A 149 7.78 13.23 -5.66
CA SER A 149 8.35 12.58 -4.48
C SER A 149 8.67 11.10 -4.72
N LEU A 150 7.90 10.40 -5.56
CA LEU A 150 8.22 9.01 -5.93
C LEU A 150 9.49 8.91 -6.78
N LYS A 151 9.71 9.83 -7.71
CA LYS A 151 10.94 9.84 -8.52
C LYS A 151 12.18 10.03 -7.65
N SER A 152 12.12 10.96 -6.70
CA SER A 152 13.24 11.17 -5.76
C SER A 152 13.48 9.95 -4.88
N TRP A 153 12.42 9.25 -4.44
CA TRP A 153 12.56 7.97 -3.74
C TRP A 153 13.26 6.93 -4.62
N GLU A 154 12.83 6.75 -5.87
CA GLU A 154 13.43 5.77 -6.79
C GLU A 154 14.91 6.06 -7.03
N GLU A 155 15.29 7.32 -7.15
CA GLU A 155 16.68 7.74 -7.33
C GLU A 155 17.55 7.46 -6.12
N GLN A 156 17.07 7.78 -4.92
CA GLN A 156 17.76 7.52 -3.66
C GLN A 156 17.87 6.01 -3.38
N ASN A 157 16.86 5.25 -3.81
CA ASN A 157 16.74 3.82 -3.54
C ASN A 157 17.17 2.95 -4.74
N LYS A 158 17.97 3.48 -5.68
CA LYS A 158 18.56 2.70 -6.79
C LYS A 158 19.29 1.43 -6.32
N ARG A 159 19.97 1.49 -5.17
CA ARG A 159 20.61 0.31 -4.54
C ARG A 159 19.59 -0.72 -4.04
N PHE A 160 18.45 -0.28 -3.54
CA PHE A 160 17.34 -1.14 -3.12
C PHE A 160 16.66 -1.81 -4.32
N LYS A 161 16.47 -1.11 -5.46
CA LYS A 161 16.05 -1.76 -6.71
C LYS A 161 17.06 -2.83 -7.16
N LYS A 162 18.37 -2.55 -7.06
CA LYS A 162 19.41 -3.51 -7.44
C LYS A 162 19.39 -4.79 -6.57
N SER A 163 19.21 -4.68 -5.26
CA SER A 163 19.06 -5.86 -4.40
C SER A 163 17.74 -6.60 -4.63
N PHE A 164 16.68 -5.88 -5.03
CA PHE A 164 15.40 -6.47 -5.43
C PHE A 164 15.52 -7.31 -6.71
N LEU A 165 16.19 -6.77 -7.74
CA LEU A 165 16.49 -7.46 -8.99
C LEU A 165 17.27 -8.76 -8.77
N ILE A 166 18.30 -8.69 -7.94
CA ILE A 166 19.11 -9.85 -7.53
C ILE A 166 18.20 -10.89 -6.85
N MET A 167 17.40 -10.51 -5.85
CA MET A 167 16.50 -11.47 -5.19
C MET A 167 15.41 -12.05 -6.10
N ASN A 168 14.88 -11.29 -7.06
CA ASN A 168 13.87 -11.80 -8.01
C ASN A 168 14.50 -12.77 -9.03
N GLN A 169 15.73 -12.50 -9.46
CA GLN A 169 16.49 -13.38 -10.34
C GLN A 169 16.87 -14.71 -9.65
N TYR A 170 17.23 -14.66 -8.36
CA TYR A 170 17.51 -15.86 -7.55
C TYR A 170 16.25 -16.51 -6.93
N GLY A 171 15.14 -15.79 -6.85
CA GLY A 171 13.85 -16.23 -6.31
C GLY A 171 12.95 -16.93 -7.32
N ARG A 172 13.31 -16.95 -8.61
CA ARG A 172 12.82 -17.94 -9.59
C ARG A 172 13.45 -19.30 -9.32
N ILE A 173 13.31 -19.81 -8.09
CA ILE A 173 13.54 -21.22 -7.83
C ILE A 173 12.32 -21.91 -8.43
N ASN A 174 12.55 -22.55 -9.56
CA ASN A 174 11.60 -23.38 -10.28
C ASN A 174 10.96 -24.37 -9.29
N ILE A 175 9.70 -24.16 -8.89
CA ILE A 175 8.93 -25.14 -8.09
C ILE A 175 8.43 -26.31 -8.94
N ASN A 176 9.17 -26.67 -10.00
CA ASN A 176 9.01 -27.87 -10.80
C ASN A 176 10.39 -28.50 -11.11
N GLY A 177 10.90 -29.28 -10.14
CA GLY A 177 11.70 -30.51 -10.32
C GLY A 177 13.23 -30.40 -10.51
N PRO A 178 13.99 -31.51 -10.30
CA PRO A 178 13.52 -32.90 -10.23
C PRO A 178 13.84 -33.68 -8.93
N ASN A 179 12.96 -34.66 -8.66
CA ASN A 179 13.02 -35.82 -7.75
C ASN A 179 13.34 -35.60 -6.27
#